data_AF-A0A1A6A6A2-F1
#
_entry.id   AF-A0A1A6A6A2-F1
#
_cell.length_a   1.000
_cell.length_b   1.000
_cell.length_c   1.000
_cell.angle_alpha   90.00
_cell.angle_beta   90.00
_cell.angle_gamma   90.00
#
_symmetry.space_group_name_H-M   'P 1'
#
loop_
_entity.id
_entity.type
_entity.pdbx_description
1 polymer ?
#
loop_
_entity_poly.entity_id
_entity_poly.type
_entity_poly.pdbx_seq_one_letter_code
_entity_poly.pdbx_strand_id
1 'polypeptide(L)'
;MSKVAILFGLGPRIGQAVVNKFLREGYKVATVSRAQKTSEDSNSFHVMADLADPSSVEPVFKRVQERWGSPSVVIYNAAAYTPTPINPLSATVAELNKDLNINTVSAYAAASIGYSLNKEVTFLYTGNGLNSMVILPLTTAGVGKSGTAHWIQAAAKADHLRPATFYYVDQRHLDGTVAGGDVDGEAHAEEFLKLVNQKEQGDPIHVFRA
;
A
#
# COMPACT_ATOMS: atom_id res chain seq x y z
N MET A 1 8.98 22.93 -3.38
CA MET A 1 8.85 21.90 -4.44
C MET A 1 7.60 21.08 -4.15
N SER A 2 6.86 20.64 -5.17
CA SER A 2 5.69 19.77 -5.03
C SER A 2 6.12 18.38 -4.52
N LYS A 3 5.44 17.85 -3.50
CA LYS A 3 5.68 16.49 -2.98
C LYS A 3 5.27 15.43 -4.02
N VAL A 4 5.95 14.28 -4.02
CA VAL A 4 5.72 13.20 -4.99
C VAL A 4 5.19 11.97 -4.25
N ALA A 5 4.11 11.38 -4.76
CA ALA A 5 3.50 10.16 -4.25
C ALA A 5 3.47 9.07 -5.32
N ILE A 6 3.75 7.82 -4.94
CA ILE A 6 3.54 6.64 -5.79
C ILE A 6 2.41 5.82 -5.20
N LEU A 7 1.40 5.49 -6.00
CA LEU A 7 0.29 4.62 -5.62
C LEU A 7 0.38 3.29 -6.38
N PHE A 8 0.73 2.23 -5.66
CA PHE A 8 0.70 0.86 -6.14
C PHE A 8 -0.69 0.25 -6.00
N GLY A 9 -1.26 -0.23 -7.11
CA GLY A 9 -2.60 -0.84 -7.12
C GLY A 9 -3.71 0.18 -7.32
N LEU A 10 -3.70 0.90 -8.44
CA LEU A 10 -4.82 1.78 -8.82
C LEU A 10 -6.09 0.95 -9.05
N GLY A 11 -7.10 1.15 -8.21
CA GLY A 11 -8.43 0.56 -8.31
C GLY A 11 -9.54 1.61 -8.13
N PRO A 12 -10.78 1.31 -8.53
CA PRO A 12 -11.87 2.30 -8.59
C PRO A 12 -12.38 2.77 -7.22
N ARG A 13 -12.02 2.06 -6.15
CA ARG A 13 -12.40 2.39 -4.77
C ARG A 13 -11.33 3.28 -4.13
N ILE A 14 -10.57 2.73 -3.17
CA ILE A 14 -9.52 3.44 -2.43
C ILE A 14 -8.52 4.13 -3.36
N GLY A 15 -7.98 3.41 -4.35
CA GLY A 15 -6.94 3.94 -5.23
C GLY A 15 -7.32 5.26 -5.92
N GLN A 16 -8.49 5.33 -6.55
CA GLN A 16 -8.94 6.54 -7.25
C GLN A 16 -9.21 7.71 -6.29
N ALA A 17 -9.84 7.45 -5.15
CA ALA A 17 -10.11 8.47 -4.13
C ALA A 17 -8.80 9.06 -3.59
N VAL A 18 -7.81 8.21 -3.28
CA VAL A 18 -6.48 8.62 -2.83
C VAL A 18 -5.77 9.46 -3.88
N VAL A 19 -5.77 9.05 -5.15
CA VAL A 19 -5.17 9.86 -6.25
C VAL A 19 -5.84 11.24 -6.32
N ASN A 20 -7.17 11.29 -6.33
CA ASN A 20 -7.92 12.54 -6.42
C ASN A 20 -7.63 13.47 -5.23
N LYS A 21 -7.52 12.92 -4.02
CA LYS A 21 -7.19 13.69 -2.82
C LYS A 21 -5.78 14.25 -2.89
N PHE A 22 -4.78 13.40 -3.16
CA PHE A 22 -3.38 13.83 -3.18
C PHE A 22 -3.10 14.87 -4.27
N LEU A 23 -3.69 14.73 -5.47
CA LEU A 23 -3.61 15.75 -6.51
C LEU A 23 -4.20 17.09 -6.06
N ARG A 24 -5.35 17.08 -5.36
CA ARG A 24 -5.99 18.29 -4.82
C ARG A 24 -5.13 18.99 -3.76
N GLU A 25 -4.33 18.24 -3.01
CA GLU A 25 -3.37 18.75 -2.02
C GLU A 25 -2.01 19.16 -2.65
N GLY A 26 -1.92 19.19 -3.98
CA GLY A 26 -0.73 19.65 -4.71
C GLY A 26 0.40 18.62 -4.81
N TYR A 27 0.14 17.35 -4.53
CA TYR A 27 1.09 16.28 -4.82
C TYR A 27 1.12 15.99 -6.32
N LYS A 28 2.28 15.53 -6.79
CA LYS A 28 2.39 14.81 -8.06
C LYS A 28 2.23 13.32 -7.78
N VAL A 29 1.37 12.63 -8.54
CA VAL A 29 0.97 11.25 -8.25
C VAL A 29 1.29 10.33 -9.41
N ALA A 30 2.20 9.38 -9.21
CA ALA A 30 2.43 8.28 -10.13
C ALA A 30 1.55 7.10 -9.72
N THR A 31 0.77 6.57 -10.65
CA THR A 31 -0.13 5.43 -10.39
C THR A 31 0.42 4.17 -11.03
N VAL A 32 0.21 3.03 -10.39
CA VAL A 32 0.73 1.74 -10.86
C VAL A 32 -0.37 0.70 -10.89
N SER A 33 -0.53 0.04 -12.03
CA SER A 33 -1.44 -1.09 -12.19
C SER A 33 -1.02 -1.97 -13.37
N ARG A 34 -1.68 -3.12 -13.54
CA ARG A 34 -1.42 -4.02 -14.69
C ARG A 34 -2.03 -3.50 -15.99
N ALA A 35 -3.12 -2.74 -15.90
CA ALA A 35 -3.86 -2.30 -17.08
C ALA A 35 -3.31 -0.96 -17.57
N GLN A 36 -3.17 -0.82 -18.89
CA GLN A 36 -2.84 0.47 -19.47
C GLN A 36 -3.93 1.49 -19.13
N LYS A 37 -3.51 2.71 -18.78
CA LYS A 37 -4.38 3.86 -18.58
C LYS A 37 -3.84 5.00 -19.42
N THR A 38 -4.75 5.80 -20.00
CA THR A 38 -4.42 6.87 -20.94
C THR A 38 -4.45 8.26 -20.31
N SER A 39 -4.84 8.38 -19.03
CA SER A 39 -4.87 9.67 -18.34
C SER A 39 -3.48 10.00 -17.77
N GLU A 40 -2.73 10.81 -18.51
CA GLU A 40 -1.57 11.53 -18.00
C GLU A 40 -1.85 13.03 -18.06
N ASP A 41 -1.37 13.75 -17.06
CA ASP A 41 -1.33 15.21 -17.06
C ASP A 41 0.03 15.70 -16.48
N SER A 42 0.14 16.99 -16.17
CA SER A 42 1.38 17.57 -15.64
C SER A 42 1.74 17.07 -14.23
N ASN A 43 0.75 16.65 -13.44
CA ASN A 43 0.86 16.22 -12.06
C ASN A 43 0.51 14.74 -11.84
N SER A 44 0.05 14.02 -12.86
CA SER A 44 -0.25 12.60 -12.79
C SER A 44 0.27 11.82 -14.00
N PHE A 45 0.80 10.62 -13.79
CA PHE A 45 1.04 9.67 -14.87
C PHE A 45 0.91 8.22 -14.42
N HIS A 46 0.84 7.31 -15.38
CA HIS A 46 0.64 5.89 -15.13
C HIS A 46 1.88 5.07 -15.50
N VAL A 47 2.24 4.11 -14.65
CA VAL A 47 3.26 3.10 -14.93
C VAL A 47 2.62 1.72 -14.88
N MET A 48 2.78 0.95 -15.95
CA MET A 48 2.36 -0.45 -15.95
C MET A 48 3.38 -1.31 -15.23
N ALA A 49 2.92 -2.13 -14.28
CA ALA A 49 3.72 -3.16 -13.62
C ALA A 49 2.83 -4.28 -13.07
N ASP A 50 3.36 -5.50 -13.04
CA ASP A 50 2.72 -6.65 -12.41
C ASP A 50 3.42 -6.98 -11.09
N LEU A 51 2.75 -6.70 -9.98
CA LEU A 51 3.30 -6.87 -8.63
C LEU A 51 3.35 -8.33 -8.19
N ALA A 52 2.87 -9.27 -9.01
CA ALA A 52 3.19 -10.69 -8.87
C ALA A 52 4.68 -10.98 -9.16
N ASP A 53 5.35 -10.10 -9.89
CA ASP A 53 6.80 -10.10 -10.10
C ASP A 53 7.43 -8.94 -9.31
N PRO A 54 8.08 -9.22 -8.16
CA PRO A 54 8.72 -8.18 -7.36
C PRO A 54 9.81 -7.39 -8.09
N SER A 55 10.41 -7.93 -9.15
CA SER A 55 11.42 -7.21 -9.94
C SER A 55 10.82 -6.03 -10.72
N SER A 56 9.49 -6.00 -10.90
CA SER A 56 8.78 -4.90 -11.56
C SER A 56 8.72 -3.61 -10.73
N VAL A 57 9.03 -3.67 -9.43
CA VAL A 57 8.91 -2.52 -8.52
C VAL A 57 10.00 -1.47 -8.79
N GLU A 58 11.26 -1.88 -8.95
CA GLU A 58 12.39 -0.96 -9.17
C GLU A 58 12.24 -0.10 -10.44
N PRO A 59 11.83 -0.65 -11.61
CA PRO A 59 11.54 0.15 -12.81
C PRO A 59 10.48 1.24 -12.60
N VAL A 60 9.48 1.01 -11.73
CA VAL A 60 8.48 2.03 -11.39
C VAL A 60 9.14 3.22 -10.70
N PHE A 61 9.96 2.98 -9.68
CA PHE A 61 10.67 4.04 -8.96
C PHE A 61 11.61 4.80 -9.89
N LYS A 62 12.33 4.11 -10.78
CA LYS A 62 13.21 4.74 -11.78
C LYS A 62 12.45 5.74 -12.65
N ARG A 63 11.29 5.36 -13.19
CA ARG A 63 10.43 6.25 -14.00
C ARG A 63 9.96 7.48 -13.23
N VAL A 64 9.62 7.32 -11.95
CA VAL A 64 9.20 8.43 -11.09
C VAL A 64 10.36 9.38 -10.79
N GLN A 65 11.55 8.84 -10.51
CA GLN A 65 12.75 9.65 -10.29
C GLN A 65 13.16 10.46 -11.52
N GLU A 66 13.16 9.83 -12.69
CA GLU A 66 13.48 10.49 -13.95
C GLU A 66 12.54 11.68 -14.23
N ARG A 67 11.26 11.56 -13.87
CA ARG A 67 10.25 12.60 -14.15
C ARG A 67 10.18 13.67 -13.06
N TRP A 68 10.22 13.30 -11.79
CA TRP A 68 9.91 14.19 -10.66
C TRP A 68 10.86 14.09 -9.46
N GLY A 69 11.89 13.25 -9.51
CA GLY A 69 12.79 13.01 -8.39
C GLY A 69 12.25 12.00 -7.37
N SER A 70 12.88 11.96 -6.19
CA SER A 70 12.55 10.96 -5.17
C SER A 70 11.13 11.15 -4.59
N PRO A 71 10.36 10.07 -4.40
CA PRO A 71 9.04 10.14 -3.78
C PRO A 71 9.16 10.48 -2.28
N SER A 72 8.22 11.28 -1.79
CA SER A 72 8.01 11.51 -0.34
C SER A 72 6.95 10.59 0.25
N VAL A 73 6.11 9.98 -0.58
CA VAL A 73 5.03 9.08 -0.15
C VAL A 73 4.99 7.86 -1.06
N VAL A 74 4.86 6.68 -0.45
CA VAL A 74 4.61 5.42 -1.15
C VAL A 74 3.35 4.79 -0.54
N ILE A 75 2.31 4.65 -1.34
CA ILE A 75 1.04 4.01 -0.96
C ILE A 75 0.94 2.67 -1.66
N TYR A 76 0.87 1.60 -0.89
CA TYR A 76 0.70 0.24 -1.37
C TYR A 76 -0.72 -0.25 -1.12
N ASN A 77 -1.57 -0.15 -2.15
CA ASN A 77 -2.98 -0.56 -2.13
C ASN A 77 -3.23 -1.89 -2.85
N ALA A 78 -2.26 -2.40 -3.61
CA ALA A 78 -2.42 -3.68 -4.30
C ALA A 78 -2.62 -4.83 -3.30
N ALA A 79 -3.53 -5.74 -3.65
CA ALA A 79 -3.79 -6.95 -2.89
C ALA A 79 -4.25 -8.07 -3.84
N ALA A 80 -4.00 -9.32 -3.43
CA ALA A 80 -4.47 -10.51 -4.11
C ALA A 80 -4.81 -11.61 -3.10
N TYR A 81 -5.67 -12.55 -3.48
CA TYR A 81 -5.91 -13.74 -2.70
C TYR A 81 -6.49 -14.86 -3.56
N THR A 82 -6.15 -16.08 -3.17
CA THR A 82 -6.73 -17.32 -3.67
C THR A 82 -7.74 -17.83 -2.65
N PRO A 83 -9.04 -17.92 -2.99
CA PRO A 83 -10.08 -18.41 -2.08
C PRO A 83 -9.82 -19.84 -1.61
N THR A 84 -10.02 -20.09 -0.32
CA THR A 84 -9.85 -21.40 0.33
C THR A 84 -11.12 -21.80 1.12
N PRO A 85 -12.30 -21.89 0.46
CA PRO A 85 -13.61 -21.81 1.12
C PRO A 85 -13.90 -22.91 2.15
N ILE A 86 -13.31 -24.10 1.99
CA ILE A 86 -13.54 -25.26 2.87
C ILE A 86 -12.23 -25.72 3.52
N ASN A 87 -11.16 -25.87 2.74
CA ASN A 87 -9.86 -26.32 3.22
C ASN A 87 -8.85 -25.16 3.11
N PRO A 88 -8.30 -24.63 4.22
CA PRO A 88 -7.31 -23.54 4.20
C PRO A 88 -5.99 -23.93 3.50
N LEU A 89 -5.77 -25.22 3.26
CA LEU A 89 -4.59 -25.77 2.56
C LEU A 89 -4.86 -26.11 1.09
N SER A 90 -6.00 -25.67 0.52
CA SER A 90 -6.35 -26.01 -0.87
C SER A 90 -5.64 -25.16 -1.92
N ALA A 91 -5.08 -24.00 -1.55
CA ALA A 91 -4.28 -23.21 -2.46
C ALA A 91 -2.98 -23.94 -2.81
N THR A 92 -2.63 -23.97 -4.08
CA THR A 92 -1.34 -24.49 -4.53
C THR A 92 -0.20 -23.60 -4.05
N VAL A 93 1.03 -24.15 -4.03
CA VAL A 93 2.22 -23.36 -3.71
C VAL A 93 2.41 -22.19 -4.68
N ALA A 94 2.09 -22.38 -5.97
CA ALA A 94 2.18 -21.33 -6.97
C ALA A 94 1.19 -20.17 -6.71
N GLU A 95 -0.04 -20.50 -6.33
CA GLU A 95 -1.06 -19.51 -5.94
C GLU A 95 -0.64 -18.76 -4.67
N LEU A 96 -0.19 -19.47 -3.64
CA LEU A 96 0.31 -18.86 -2.41
C LEU A 96 1.51 -17.93 -2.69
N ASN A 97 2.47 -18.37 -3.51
CA ASN A 97 3.63 -17.55 -3.89
C ASN A 97 3.23 -16.29 -4.64
N LYS A 98 2.29 -16.40 -5.58
CA LYS A 98 1.75 -15.23 -6.32
C LYS A 98 1.09 -14.24 -5.36
N ASP A 99 0.24 -14.73 -4.47
CA ASP A 99 -0.44 -13.87 -3.48
C ASP A 99 0.57 -13.23 -2.52
N LEU A 100 1.59 -13.97 -2.07
CA LEU A 100 2.68 -13.45 -1.24
C LEU A 100 3.52 -12.40 -1.95
N ASN A 101 3.83 -12.59 -3.24
CA ASN A 101 4.58 -11.62 -4.02
C ASN A 101 3.85 -10.28 -4.07
N ILE A 102 2.54 -10.31 -4.38
CA ILE A 102 1.71 -9.10 -4.44
C ILE A 102 1.53 -8.50 -3.05
N ASN A 103 1.13 -9.29 -2.05
CA ASN A 103 0.74 -8.72 -0.76
C ASN A 103 1.93 -8.28 0.09
N THR A 104 3.09 -8.95 -0.03
CA THR A 104 4.19 -8.83 0.93
C THR A 104 5.52 -8.46 0.26
N VAL A 105 5.99 -9.24 -0.71
CA VAL A 105 7.36 -9.08 -1.23
C VAL A 105 7.50 -7.78 -2.02
N SER A 106 6.58 -7.51 -2.93
CA SER A 106 6.55 -6.27 -3.71
C SER A 106 6.28 -5.04 -2.83
N ALA A 107 5.50 -5.19 -1.75
CA ALA A 107 5.27 -4.13 -0.77
C ALA A 107 6.56 -3.81 0.03
N TYR A 108 7.28 -4.83 0.49
CA TYR A 108 8.56 -4.69 1.15
C TYR A 108 9.61 -4.04 0.24
N ALA A 109 9.69 -4.48 -1.02
CA ALA A 109 10.58 -3.87 -2.01
C ALA A 109 10.27 -2.39 -2.20
N ALA A 110 9.00 -2.02 -2.32
CA ALA A 110 8.58 -0.62 -2.48
C ALA A 110 8.95 0.23 -1.25
N ALA A 111 8.78 -0.30 -0.03
CA ALA A 111 9.21 0.40 1.19
C ALA A 111 10.73 0.58 1.25
N SER A 112 11.49 -0.48 0.96
CA SER A 112 12.96 -0.46 0.97
C SER A 112 13.55 0.53 -0.05
N ILE A 113 13.03 0.51 -1.28
CA ILE A 113 13.46 1.44 -2.34
C ILE A 113 13.05 2.86 -1.99
N GLY A 114 11.79 3.08 -1.56
CA GLY A 114 11.31 4.38 -1.12
C GLY A 114 12.21 5.02 -0.05
N TYR A 115 12.56 4.25 0.98
CA TYR A 115 13.46 4.69 2.05
C TYR A 115 14.90 4.92 1.57
N SER A 116 15.38 4.09 0.64
CA SER A 116 16.71 4.25 0.06
C SER A 116 16.83 5.56 -0.72
N LEU A 117 15.77 5.94 -1.43
CA LEU A 117 15.72 7.16 -2.24
C LEU A 117 15.36 8.44 -1.47
N ASN A 118 14.63 8.30 -0.36
CA ASN A 118 14.25 9.40 0.51
C ASN A 118 14.15 8.93 1.97
N LYS A 119 15.03 9.45 2.83
CA LYS A 119 15.09 9.12 4.27
C LYS A 119 13.92 9.68 5.08
N GLU A 120 13.08 10.51 4.47
CA GLU A 120 11.88 11.09 5.07
C GLU A 120 10.59 10.52 4.45
N VAL A 121 10.67 9.40 3.72
CA VAL A 121 9.49 8.81 3.06
C VAL A 121 8.44 8.35 4.09
N THR A 122 7.17 8.56 3.77
CA THR A 122 6.06 7.87 4.45
C THR A 122 5.58 6.70 3.60
N PHE A 123 5.63 5.49 4.14
CA PHE A 123 5.09 4.29 3.53
C PHE A 123 3.75 3.90 4.17
N LEU A 124 2.72 3.78 3.34
CA LEU A 124 1.36 3.42 3.74
C LEU A 124 0.96 2.12 3.04
N TYR A 125 0.50 1.14 3.80
CA TYR A 125 -0.04 -0.10 3.27
C TYR A 125 -1.53 -0.20 3.56
N THR A 126 -2.33 -0.52 2.54
CA THR A 126 -3.77 -0.76 2.71
C THR A 126 -3.98 -2.13 3.36
N GLY A 127 -4.20 -2.11 4.66
CA GLY A 127 -4.44 -3.25 5.52
C GLY A 127 -5.91 -3.64 5.62
N ASN A 128 -6.16 -4.63 6.48
CA ASN A 128 -7.47 -5.03 6.97
C ASN A 128 -7.27 -5.85 8.26
N GLY A 129 -8.34 -6.42 8.82
CA GLY A 129 -8.22 -7.21 10.05
C GLY A 129 -7.48 -8.53 9.97
N LEU A 130 -7.04 -8.98 8.79
CA LEU A 130 -6.37 -10.28 8.62
C LEU A 130 -4.93 -10.31 9.15
N ASN A 131 -4.40 -9.21 9.69
CA ASN A 131 -3.15 -9.21 10.45
C ASN A 131 -3.30 -9.80 11.87
N SER A 132 -4.53 -9.87 12.37
CA SER A 132 -4.85 -10.27 13.76
C SER A 132 -6.03 -11.24 13.84
N MET A 133 -6.76 -11.43 12.75
CA MET A 133 -7.92 -12.30 12.64
C MET A 133 -7.69 -13.40 11.60
N VAL A 134 -8.26 -14.58 11.85
CA VAL A 134 -8.25 -15.71 10.91
C VAL A 134 -9.63 -15.86 10.30
N ILE A 135 -9.72 -15.73 8.98
CA ILE A 135 -10.92 -16.00 8.19
C ILE A 135 -10.58 -17.13 7.23
N LEU A 136 -11.14 -18.32 7.46
CA LEU A 136 -10.75 -19.56 6.78
C LEU A 136 -10.76 -19.43 5.25
N PRO A 137 -11.81 -18.87 4.60
CA PRO A 137 -11.82 -18.67 3.14
C PRO A 137 -10.73 -17.74 2.59
N LEU A 138 -10.08 -16.95 3.44
CA LEU A 138 -9.10 -15.91 3.09
C LEU A 138 -7.69 -16.22 3.60
N THR A 139 -7.37 -17.51 3.78
CA THR A 139 -6.09 -17.94 4.37
C THR A 139 -4.87 -17.32 3.67
N THR A 140 -4.80 -17.35 2.35
CA THR A 140 -3.68 -16.79 1.57
C THR A 140 -3.52 -15.28 1.76
N ALA A 141 -4.62 -14.53 1.77
CA ALA A 141 -4.63 -13.11 2.13
C ALA A 141 -4.14 -12.89 3.56
N GLY A 142 -4.59 -13.70 4.52
CA GLY A 142 -4.18 -13.58 5.92
C GLY A 142 -2.68 -13.78 6.13
N VAL A 143 -2.09 -14.77 5.45
CA VAL A 143 -0.62 -14.96 5.45
C VAL A 143 0.09 -13.71 4.93
N GLY A 144 -0.34 -13.16 3.80
CA GLY A 144 0.25 -11.95 3.22
C GLY A 144 0.10 -10.72 4.12
N LYS A 145 -1.10 -10.47 4.65
CA LYS A 145 -1.41 -9.32 5.51
C LYS A 145 -0.68 -9.40 6.85
N SER A 146 -0.59 -10.59 7.47
CA SER A 146 0.15 -10.80 8.72
C SER A 146 1.65 -10.62 8.54
N GLY A 147 2.24 -11.22 7.49
CA GLY A 147 3.66 -11.04 7.19
C GLY A 147 4.00 -9.57 6.89
N THR A 148 3.09 -8.87 6.22
CA THR A 148 3.27 -7.44 5.91
C THR A 148 3.17 -6.55 7.13
N ALA A 149 2.14 -6.75 7.96
CA ALA A 149 2.01 -6.06 9.24
C ALA A 149 3.22 -6.29 10.14
N HIS A 150 3.83 -7.48 10.11
CA HIS A 150 5.02 -7.77 10.91
C HIS A 150 6.22 -6.91 10.49
N TRP A 151 6.59 -6.90 9.21
CA TRP A 151 7.77 -6.12 8.80
C TRP A 151 7.53 -4.61 8.88
N ILE A 152 6.29 -4.13 8.70
CA ILE A 152 5.94 -2.72 8.91
C ILE A 152 6.15 -2.32 10.38
N GLN A 153 5.68 -3.13 11.33
CA GLN A 153 5.93 -2.89 12.75
C GLN A 153 7.43 -2.93 13.09
N ALA A 154 8.18 -3.85 12.47
CA ALA A 154 9.63 -3.91 12.67
C ALA A 154 10.33 -2.65 12.13
N ALA A 155 9.95 -2.16 10.95
CA ALA A 155 10.48 -0.93 10.37
C ALA A 155 10.13 0.30 11.23
N ALA A 156 8.89 0.42 11.69
CA ALA A 156 8.46 1.51 12.58
C ALA A 156 9.20 1.53 13.93
N LYS A 157 9.59 0.35 14.46
CA LYS A 157 10.39 0.23 15.69
C LYS A 157 11.87 0.53 15.48
N ALA A 158 12.35 0.56 14.24
CA ALA A 158 13.76 0.78 13.94
C ALA A 158 14.09 2.27 13.94
N ASP A 159 14.50 2.81 15.09
CA ASP A 159 14.74 4.25 15.28
C ASP A 159 15.70 4.89 14.26
N HIS A 160 16.66 4.11 13.74
CA HIS A 160 17.61 4.56 12.72
C HIS A 160 16.97 4.79 11.34
N LEU A 161 15.72 4.38 11.11
CA LEU A 161 14.96 4.68 9.90
C LEU A 161 14.25 6.03 9.96
N ARG A 162 14.20 6.68 11.13
CA ARG A 162 13.60 8.01 11.27
C ARG A 162 14.40 9.04 10.45
N PRO A 163 13.73 10.04 9.84
CA PRO A 163 12.33 10.42 10.04
C PRO A 163 11.32 9.70 9.13
N ALA A 164 11.70 8.64 8.40
CA ALA A 164 10.73 7.85 7.64
C ALA A 164 9.69 7.20 8.58
N THR A 165 8.48 7.00 8.05
CA THR A 165 7.36 6.38 8.79
C THR A 165 6.71 5.27 7.98
N PHE A 166 6.17 4.26 8.68
CA PHE A 166 5.62 3.05 8.10
C PHE A 166 4.30 2.69 8.79
N TYR A 167 3.24 2.53 7.99
CA TYR A 167 1.89 2.26 8.51
C TYR A 167 1.20 1.14 7.75
N TYR A 168 0.58 0.24 8.50
CA TYR A 168 -0.43 -0.70 8.04
C TYR A 168 -1.78 -0.13 8.44
N VAL A 169 -2.63 0.21 7.47
CA VAL A 169 -3.84 1.00 7.70
C VAL A 169 -5.09 0.15 7.50
N ASP A 170 -5.87 -0.03 8.57
CA ASP A 170 -7.01 -0.93 8.63
C ASP A 170 -8.31 -0.15 8.92
N GLN A 171 -9.23 -0.11 7.95
CA GLN A 171 -10.56 0.45 8.15
C GLN A 171 -11.46 -0.55 8.88
N ARG A 172 -12.13 -0.06 9.91
CA ARG A 172 -13.21 -0.75 10.62
C ARG A 172 -14.51 0.03 10.52
N HIS A 173 -15.62 -0.67 10.67
CA HIS A 173 -16.89 -0.01 10.93
C HIS A 173 -16.85 0.72 12.28
N LEU A 174 -17.82 1.60 12.53
CA LEU A 174 -17.92 2.37 13.78
C LEU A 174 -17.97 1.48 15.03
N ASP A 175 -18.58 0.29 14.92
CA ASP A 175 -18.66 -0.73 15.97
C ASP A 175 -17.36 -1.54 16.16
N GLY A 176 -16.34 -1.32 15.33
CA GLY A 176 -15.05 -1.98 15.36
C GLY A 176 -14.95 -3.26 14.53
N THR A 177 -16.03 -3.70 13.88
CA THR A 177 -16.00 -4.87 12.99
C THR A 177 -15.22 -4.58 11.69
N VAL A 178 -14.77 -5.63 10.99
CA VAL A 178 -14.01 -5.48 9.73
C VAL A 178 -14.85 -4.79 8.65
N ALA A 179 -14.29 -3.77 7.98
CA ALA A 179 -15.00 -3.11 6.88
C ALA A 179 -15.21 -4.02 5.67
N GLY A 180 -14.28 -4.95 5.41
CA GLY A 180 -14.41 -5.95 4.36
C GLY A 180 -14.75 -5.36 2.99
N GLY A 181 -15.93 -5.71 2.48
CA GLY A 181 -16.45 -5.24 1.20
C GLY A 181 -16.90 -3.77 1.19
N ASP A 182 -16.99 -3.12 2.35
CA ASP A 182 -17.63 -1.81 2.54
C ASP A 182 -16.61 -0.68 2.82
N VAL A 183 -15.34 -0.89 2.47
CA VAL A 183 -14.32 0.17 2.59
C VAL A 183 -14.71 1.46 1.86
N ASP A 184 -14.44 2.58 2.52
CA ASP A 184 -14.70 3.93 2.05
C ASP A 184 -13.40 4.54 1.49
N GLY A 185 -13.41 4.81 0.18
CA GLY A 185 -12.23 5.34 -0.50
C GLY A 185 -11.86 6.76 -0.06
N GLU A 186 -12.84 7.62 0.19
CA GLU A 186 -12.58 9.00 0.59
C GLU A 186 -12.08 9.05 2.03
N ALA A 187 -12.65 8.23 2.94
CA ALA A 187 -12.14 8.11 4.30
C ALA A 187 -10.70 7.59 4.34
N HIS A 188 -10.37 6.59 3.51
CA HIS A 188 -8.97 6.15 3.35
C HIS A 188 -8.05 7.27 2.84
N ALA A 189 -8.51 8.06 1.88
CA ALA A 189 -7.73 9.16 1.31
C ALA A 189 -7.45 10.26 2.34
N GLU A 190 -8.43 10.58 3.18
CA GLU A 190 -8.27 11.51 4.31
C GLU A 190 -7.30 10.96 5.35
N GLU A 191 -7.46 9.70 5.75
CA GLU A 191 -6.62 9.11 6.78
C GLU A 191 -5.16 8.94 6.32
N PHE A 192 -4.93 8.57 5.06
CA PHE A 192 -3.58 8.54 4.47
C PHE A 192 -2.92 9.92 4.49
N LEU A 193 -3.65 10.96 4.08
CA LEU A 193 -3.11 12.32 4.09
C LEU A 193 -2.79 12.80 5.51
N LYS A 194 -3.64 12.46 6.49
CA LYS A 194 -3.41 12.74 7.90
C LYS A 194 -2.12 12.07 8.39
N LEU A 195 -1.91 10.79 8.08
CA LEU A 195 -0.69 10.06 8.45
C LEU A 195 0.57 10.65 7.80
N VAL A 196 0.52 11.00 6.51
CA VAL A 196 1.63 11.65 5.78
C VAL A 196 2.03 13.00 6.38
N ASN A 197 1.09 13.71 7.00
CA ASN A 197 1.35 15.01 7.61
C ASN A 197 1.78 14.92 9.09
N GLN A 198 1.88 13.71 9.65
CA GLN A 198 2.44 13.52 10.99
C GLN A 198 3.95 13.75 10.98
N LYS A 199 4.48 14.37 12.05
CA LYS A 199 5.91 14.66 12.18
C LYS A 199 6.73 13.47 12.66
N GLU A 200 6.07 12.53 13.35
CA GLU A 200 6.70 11.38 14.00
C GLU A 200 5.89 10.12 13.69
N GLN A 201 6.54 8.96 13.84
CA GLN A 201 5.90 7.66 13.71
C GLN A 201 4.83 7.48 14.80
N GLY A 202 3.57 7.33 14.39
CA GLY A 202 2.46 6.89 15.24
C GLY A 202 2.40 5.36 15.37
N ASP A 203 1.24 4.83 15.76
CA ASP A 203 1.03 3.37 15.82
C ASP A 203 1.18 2.76 14.40
N PRO A 204 2.13 1.84 14.18
CA PRO A 204 2.31 1.20 12.88
C PRO A 204 1.13 0.34 12.44
N ILE A 205 0.30 -0.16 13.37
CA ILE A 205 -0.97 -0.81 13.06
C ILE A 205 -2.08 0.22 13.27
N HIS A 206 -2.27 1.06 12.26
CA HIS A 206 -3.19 2.17 12.33
C HIS A 206 -4.62 1.74 11.99
N VAL A 207 -5.46 1.64 13.02
CA VAL A 207 -6.88 1.32 12.86
C VAL A 207 -7.69 2.61 12.88
N PHE A 208 -8.49 2.85 11.85
CA PHE A 208 -9.44 3.96 11.81
C PHE A 208 -10.86 3.46 11.56
N ARG A 209 -11.86 4.28 11.91
CA ARG A 209 -13.27 3.92 11.79
C ARG A 209 -13.99 4.88 10.86
N ALA A 210 -14.73 4.32 9.91
CA ALA A 210 -15.55 5.03 8.94
C ALA A 210 -16.77 4.17 8.57
#